data_AF-A0A971TL27-F1
#
_entry.id   AF-A0A971TL27-F1
#
_cell.length_a   1.000
_cell.length_b   1.000
_cell.length_c   1.000
_cell.angle_alpha   90.00
_cell.angle_beta   90.00
_cell.angle_gamma   90.00
#
_symmetry.space_group_name_H-M   'P 1'
#
loop_
_entity.id
_entity.type
_entity.pdbx_description
1 polymer ?
#
loop_
_entity_poly.entity_id
_entity_poly.type
_entity_poly.pdbx_seq_one_letter_code
_entity_poly.pdbx_strand_id
1 'polypeptide(L)'
;MADKKKLVVLHVQDVHVSAPPGEKLPASVWVLPDYGEADDGPAFWEDPQAVQLTEFMDCDAALKIAGAVAMLLQSLGHDTELAEGAND
;
A
#
# COMPACT_ATOMS: atom_id res chain seq x y z
N MET A 1 29.40 4.68 -4.71
CA MET A 1 28.02 4.64 -5.22
C MET A 1 27.13 4.34 -4.03
N ALA A 2 26.30 5.29 -3.59
CA ALA A 2 25.26 4.97 -2.63
C ALA A 2 24.17 4.24 -3.42
N ASP A 3 24.05 2.93 -3.21
CA ASP A 3 22.86 2.17 -3.61
C ASP A 3 21.68 2.78 -2.84
N LYS A 4 21.05 3.81 -3.42
CA LYS A 4 19.78 4.32 -2.92
C LYS A 4 18.74 3.28 -3.30
N LYS A 5 18.61 2.25 -2.48
CA LYS A 5 17.46 1.36 -2.51
C LYS A 5 16.24 2.26 -2.33
N LYS A 6 15.42 2.40 -3.38
CA LYS A 6 14.24 3.26 -3.36
C LYS A 6 13.31 2.73 -2.26
N LEU A 7 12.83 3.63 -1.39
CA LEU A 7 11.83 3.30 -0.38
C LEU A 7 10.58 2.80 -1.12
N VAL A 8 10.08 1.65 -0.69
CA VAL A 8 8.86 1.04 -1.21
C VAL A 8 7.78 1.27 -0.19
N VAL A 9 6.67 1.87 -0.61
CA VAL A 9 5.52 2.09 0.25
C VAL A 9 4.48 1.01 -0.03
N LEU A 10 4.06 0.33 1.03
CA LEU A 10 2.95 -0.63 1.01
C LEU A 10 1.71 0.08 1.51
N HIS A 11 0.74 0.23 0.62
CA HIS A 11 -0.56 0.83 0.95
C HIS A 11 -1.63 -0.25 1.02
N VAL A 12 -2.40 -0.20 2.11
CA VAL A 12 -3.70 -0.90 2.22
C VAL A 12 -4.78 0.17 2.12
N GLN A 13 -5.60 0.12 1.07
CA GLN A 13 -6.72 1.05 0.92
C GLN A 13 -8.04 0.30 0.85
N ASP A 14 -9.03 0.84 1.57
CA ASP A 14 -10.44 0.53 1.42
C ASP A 14 -10.99 1.10 0.10
N VAL A 15 -11.77 0.30 -0.64
CA VAL A 15 -12.44 0.77 -1.85
C VAL A 15 -13.52 1.79 -1.46
N HIS A 16 -13.54 2.94 -2.15
CA HIS A 16 -14.64 3.91 -2.10
C HIS A 16 -15.92 3.34 -2.74
N VAL A 17 -16.53 2.36 -2.07
CA VAL A 17 -17.88 1.90 -2.35
C VAL A 17 -18.72 2.14 -1.11
N SER A 18 -19.95 2.60 -1.31
CA SER A 18 -20.93 2.71 -0.23
C SER A 18 -21.23 1.31 0.31
N ALA A 19 -20.49 0.87 1.33
CA ALA A 19 -20.80 -0.36 2.03
C ALA A 19 -22.09 -0.18 2.85
N PRO A 20 -22.98 -1.18 2.87
CA PRO A 20 -24.06 -1.24 3.83
C PRO A 20 -23.55 -1.09 5.27
N PRO A 21 -24.33 -0.50 6.19
CA PRO A 21 -23.94 -0.38 7.59
C PRO A 21 -23.55 -1.73 8.19
N GLY A 22 -22.31 -1.85 8.68
CA GLY A 22 -21.79 -3.05 9.33
C GLY A 22 -21.00 -4.00 8.41
N GLU A 23 -20.94 -3.73 7.10
CA GLU A 23 -20.01 -4.41 6.20
C GLU A 23 -18.66 -3.68 6.20
N LYS A 24 -17.56 -4.43 6.37
CA LYS A 24 -16.21 -3.87 6.21
C LYS A 24 -15.99 -3.55 4.74
N LEU A 25 -15.36 -2.41 4.47
CA LEU A 25 -14.96 -2.07 3.11
C LEU A 25 -13.91 -3.08 2.64
N PRO A 26 -14.01 -3.56 1.39
CA PRO A 26 -12.96 -4.39 0.83
C PRO A 26 -11.69 -3.56 0.66
N ALA A 27 -10.54 -4.16 0.90
CA ALA A 27 -9.23 -3.54 0.76
C ALA A 27 -8.34 -4.32 -0.22
N SER A 28 -7.29 -3.66 -0.69
CA SER A 28 -6.26 -4.28 -1.53
C SER A 28 -4.87 -3.76 -1.16
N VAL A 29 -3.84 -4.58 -1.39
CA VAL A 29 -2.45 -4.22 -1.11
C VAL A 29 -1.79 -3.70 -2.39
N TRP A 30 -1.19 -2.53 -2.28
CA TRP A 30 -0.48 -1.86 -3.37
C TRP A 30 0.97 -1.61 -2.99
N VAL A 31 1.85 -1.68 -3.99
CA VAL A 31 3.26 -1.33 -3.89
C VAL A 31 3.56 -0.19 -4.85
N LEU A 32 4.17 0.88 -4.34
CA LEU A 32 4.61 2.02 -5.13
C LEU A 32 5.94 2.58 -4.61
N PRO A 33 6.68 3.34 -5.44
CA PRO A 33 7.84 4.09 -4.97
C PRO A 33 7.43 5.17 -3.96
N ASP A 34 8.29 5.45 -2.98
CA ASP A 34 8.17 6.66 -2.19
C ASP A 34 8.56 7.89 -3.02
N TYR A 35 7.62 8.83 -3.14
CA TYR A 35 7.83 10.11 -3.82
C TYR A 35 8.21 11.24 -2.85
N GLY A 36 8.27 10.98 -1.55
CA GLY A 36 8.52 11.95 -0.48
C GLY A 36 7.33 12.88 -0.19
N GLU A 37 7.50 13.86 0.70
CA GLU A 37 6.48 14.88 1.07
C GLU A 37 6.13 15.88 -0.06
N ALA A 38 6.56 15.63 -1.29
CA ALA A 38 6.39 16.57 -2.39
C ALA A 38 5.04 16.35 -3.09
N ASP A 39 4.01 17.02 -2.56
CA ASP A 39 2.63 17.08 -3.05
C ASP A 39 1.94 15.71 -3.10
N ASP A 40 0.65 15.70 -2.80
CA ASP A 40 -0.23 14.55 -3.03
C ASP A 40 0.08 13.94 -4.40
N GLY A 41 0.83 12.84 -4.41
CA GLY A 41 1.19 12.14 -5.64
C GLY A 41 -0.08 11.80 -6.42
N PRO A 42 0.03 11.40 -7.70
CA PRO A 42 -1.13 10.84 -8.39
C PRO A 42 -1.77 9.79 -7.47
N ALA A 43 -3.10 9.79 -7.39
CA ALA A 43 -3.77 8.75 -6.63
C ALA A 43 -3.20 7.40 -7.06
N PHE A 44 -2.89 6.50 -6.13
CA PHE A 44 -2.03 5.35 -6.46
C PHE A 44 -2.65 4.44 -7.55
N TRP A 45 -3.96 4.48 -7.79
CA TRP A 45 -4.61 3.78 -8.92
C TRP A 45 -4.37 4.46 -10.30
N GLU A 46 -3.89 5.70 -10.30
CA GLU A 46 -3.47 6.49 -11.46
C GLU A 46 -1.94 6.52 -11.60
N ASP A 47 -1.19 6.06 -10.60
CA ASP A 47 0.26 5.96 -10.68
C ASP A 47 0.68 4.80 -11.59
N PRO A 48 1.35 5.06 -12.73
CA PRO A 48 1.83 3.99 -13.61
C PRO A 48 2.89 3.08 -12.99
N GLN A 49 3.49 3.46 -11.86
CA GLN A 49 4.47 2.67 -11.12
C GLN A 49 3.85 1.87 -9.97
N ALA A 50 2.57 2.10 -9.65
CA ALA A 50 1.88 1.35 -8.62
C ALA A 50 1.46 -0.03 -9.13
N VAL A 51 1.69 -1.04 -8.30
CA VAL A 51 1.36 -2.44 -8.59
C VAL A 51 0.43 -2.97 -7.52
N GLN A 52 -0.77 -3.38 -7.94
CA GLN A 52 -1.70 -4.12 -7.09
C GLN A 52 -1.19 -5.55 -6.88
N LEU A 53 -0.94 -5.93 -5.62
CA LEU A 53 -0.48 -7.27 -5.25
C LEU A 53 -1.61 -8.25 -5.01
N THR A 54 -2.78 -7.76 -4.58
CA THR A 54 -3.93 -8.59 -4.24
C THR A 54 -5.20 -8.07 -4.88
N GLU A 55 -6.10 -8.98 -5.24
CA GLU A 55 -7.50 -8.61 -5.47
C GLU A 55 -8.13 -8.00 -4.21
N PHE A 56 -9.33 -7.44 -4.37
CA PHE A 56 -10.11 -6.89 -3.27
C PHE A 56 -10.50 -7.98 -2.27
N MET A 57 -10.25 -7.74 -0.99
CA MET A 57 -10.46 -8.71 0.10
C MET A 57 -10.76 -8.02 1.43
N ASP A 58 -10.90 -8.80 2.51
CA ASP A 58 -11.08 -8.24 3.86
C ASP A 58 -9.88 -7.40 4.31
N CYS A 59 -10.14 -6.27 4.98
CA CYS A 59 -9.10 -5.33 5.44
C CYS A 59 -8.09 -5.97 6.41
N ASP A 60 -8.53 -6.81 7.35
CA ASP A 60 -7.61 -7.49 8.28
C ASP A 60 -6.72 -8.49 7.54
N ALA A 61 -7.24 -9.12 6.48
CA ALA A 61 -6.46 -9.98 5.60
C ALA A 61 -5.43 -9.18 4.78
N ALA A 62 -5.84 -8.04 4.22
CA ALA A 62 -4.94 -7.15 3.48
C ALA A 62 -3.80 -6.61 4.36
N LEU A 63 -4.09 -6.19 5.60
CA LEU A 63 -3.07 -5.74 6.56
C LEU A 63 -2.07 -6.84 6.91
N LYS A 64 -2.53 -8.09 7.11
CA LYS A 64 -1.63 -9.23 7.36
C LYS A 64 -0.71 -9.51 6.17
N ILE A 65 -1.24 -9.42 4.95
CA ILE A 65 -0.45 -9.60 3.73
C ILE A 65 0.56 -8.45 3.59
N ALA A 66 0.12 -7.20 3.75
CA ALA A 66 0.99 -6.04 3.65
C ALA A 66 2.14 -6.09 4.68
N GLY A 67 1.85 -6.46 5.93
CA GLY A 67 2.88 -6.69 6.95
C GLY A 67 3.87 -7.80 6.58
N ALA A 68 3.39 -8.93 6.04
CA ALA A 68 4.27 -10.01 5.58
C ALA A 68 5.16 -9.60 4.39
N VAL A 69 4.61 -8.84 3.44
CA VAL A 69 5.36 -8.31 2.29
C VAL A 69 6.40 -7.29 2.76
N ALA A 70 6.05 -6.41 3.72
CA ALA A 70 6.99 -5.46 4.30
C ALA A 70 8.19 -6.17 4.92
N MET A 71 7.95 -7.20 5.75
CA MET A 71 9.01 -8.01 6.35
C MET A 71 9.88 -8.70 5.29
N LEU A 72 9.28 -9.20 4.21
CA LEU A 72 10.03 -9.80 3.10
C LEU A 72 10.94 -8.78 2.42
N LEU A 73 10.42 -7.61 2.05
CA LEU A 73 11.19 -6.55 1.39
C LEU A 73 12.34 -6.05 2.28
N GLN A 74 12.08 -5.86 3.57
CA GLN A 74 13.11 -5.52 4.56
C GLN A 74 14.20 -6.60 4.66
N SER A 75 13.84 -7.90 4.59
CA SER A 75 14.83 -8.99 4.61
C SER A 75 15.72 -9.04 3.37
N LEU A 76 15.22 -8.57 2.23
CA LEU A 76 15.99 -8.36 0.99
C LEU A 76 16.80 -7.04 1.03
N GLY A 77 16.68 -6.31 2.14
CA GLY A 77 17.38 -5.09 2.46
C GLY A 77 16.79 -3.86 1.78
N HIS A 78 15.55 -3.89 1.31
CA HIS A 78 14.84 -2.68 0.88
C HIS A 78 14.46 -1.85 2.11
N ASP A 79 14.46 -0.53 1.94
CA ASP A 79 13.76 0.35 2.87
C ASP A 79 12.27 0.22 2.56
N THR A 80 11.43 -0.01 3.56
CA THR A 80 10.00 -0.30 3.34
C THR A 80 9.16 0.28 4.45
N GLU A 81 8.16 1.05 4.06
CA GLU A 81 7.20 1.69 4.95
C GLU A 81 5.79 1.14 4.68
N LEU A 82 5.08 0.86 5.76
CA LEU A 82 3.67 0.47 5.71
C LEU A 82 2.84 1.72 5.96
N ALA A 83 2.25 2.27 4.91
CA ALA A 83 1.32 3.37 5.01
C ALA A 83 -0.09 2.79 5.10
N GLU A 84 -0.71 2.95 6.27
CA GLU A 84 -2.15 2.75 6.38
C GLU A 84 -2.80 3.91 5.63
N GLY A 85 -3.62 3.62 4.61
CA GLY A 85 -4.42 4.64 3.95
C GLY A 85 -5.43 5.19 4.94
N ALA A 86 -5.07 6.24 5.69
CA ALA A 86 -6.01 7.00 6.49
C ALA A 86 -6.96 7.70 5.53
N ASN A 87 -8.19 7.19 5.42
CA ASN A 87 -9.27 7.97 4.83
C ASN A 87 -9.70 9.02 5.86
N ASP A 88 -9.44 10.29 5.56
CA ASP A 88 -10.24 11.43 6.01
C ASP A 88 -11.40 11.65 5.03
#